data_AF-A0A1F8NLP3-F1
#
_entry.id   AF-A0A1F8NLP3-F1
#
_cell.length_a   1.000
_cell.length_b   1.000
_cell.length_c   1.000
_cell.angle_alpha   90.00
_cell.angle_beta   90.00
_cell.angle_gamma   90.00
#
_symmetry.space_group_name_H-M   'P 1'
#
loop_
_entity.id
_entity.type
_entity.pdbx_description
1 polymer ?
#
loop_
_entity_poly.entity_id
_entity_poly.type
_entity_poly.pdbx_seq_one_letter_code
_entity_poly.pdbx_strand_id
1 'polypeptide(L)'
;MKKLTVITLVVIMLVLSVVPALAAGGPPANRGTASGNSDGNQVSFGIRTPYALSGTISGIDGDARTVIVTVVCGNRLVNPYIGQNVTLQTTVATRFLLRNEDGMVTPIAFEDLAVGQNINSHGTLVDGVWTANRITSGALLNCQP
;
A
#
# COMPACT_ATOMS: atom_id res chain seq x y z
N MET A 1 -44.98 0.55 7.77
CA MET A 1 -44.07 0.76 6.61
C MET A 1 -44.19 2.22 6.18
N LYS A 2 -43.08 2.89 5.81
CA LYS A 2 -42.87 4.36 5.65
C LYS A 2 -42.29 5.15 6.84
N LYS A 3 -41.51 4.51 7.73
CA LYS A 3 -40.54 5.22 8.59
C LYS A 3 -39.08 5.08 8.10
N LEU A 4 -38.92 4.47 6.91
CA LEU A 4 -37.64 4.22 6.24
C LEU A 4 -37.11 5.45 5.47
N THR A 5 -37.88 6.53 5.37
CA THR A 5 -37.48 7.74 4.62
C THR A 5 -36.65 8.73 5.42
N VAL A 6 -36.54 8.56 6.74
CA VAL A 6 -35.80 9.50 7.61
C VAL A 6 -34.33 9.11 7.74
N ILE A 7 -33.98 7.82 7.61
CA ILE A 7 -32.57 7.38 7.68
C ILE A 7 -31.81 7.69 6.37
N THR A 8 -32.52 7.81 5.24
CA THR A 8 -31.94 8.32 3.98
C THR A 8 -31.50 9.79 4.04
N LEU A 9 -31.90 10.54 5.09
CA LEU A 9 -31.45 11.92 5.27
C LEU A 9 -30.06 12.01 5.94
N VAL A 10 -29.66 10.99 6.71
CA VAL A 10 -28.30 10.90 7.28
C VAL A 10 -27.25 10.62 6.18
N VAL A 11 -27.68 10.05 5.05
CA VAL A 11 -26.86 9.72 3.87
C VAL A 11 -26.45 10.97 3.06
N ILE A 12 -26.96 12.16 3.38
CA ILE A 12 -26.62 13.41 2.66
C ILE A 12 -25.61 14.30 3.41
N MET A 13 -25.36 14.07 4.71
CA MET A 13 -24.53 14.97 5.53
C MET A 13 -23.10 14.47 5.82
N LEU A 14 -22.61 13.43 5.13
CA LEU A 14 -21.18 13.09 5.14
C LEU A 14 -20.57 13.35 3.76
N VAL A 15 -20.63 14.62 3.35
CA VAL A 15 -19.86 15.13 2.21
C VAL A 15 -18.52 15.65 2.76
N LEU A 16 -17.45 15.35 2.03
CA LEU A 16 -16.10 15.96 2.10
C LEU A 16 -15.12 15.39 3.15
N SER A 17 -14.58 14.20 2.90
CA SER A 17 -13.14 14.00 3.13
C SER A 17 -12.39 14.09 1.81
N VAL A 18 -11.97 15.30 1.47
CA VAL A 18 -10.74 15.63 0.73
C VAL A 18 -9.93 14.42 0.24
N VAL A 19 -10.00 14.14 -1.06
CA VAL A 19 -8.85 13.65 -1.84
C VAL A 19 -8.22 14.92 -2.40
N PRO A 20 -6.95 15.29 -2.09
CA PRO A 20 -5.83 14.55 -2.68
C PRO A 20 -4.52 14.55 -1.87
N ALA A 21 -3.73 13.49 -2.06
CA ALA A 21 -2.29 13.66 -2.26
C ALA A 21 -1.79 12.46 -3.06
N LEU A 22 -1.98 12.52 -4.37
CA LEU A 22 -0.97 11.97 -5.26
C LEU A 22 0.31 12.72 -4.92
N ALA A 23 1.10 12.18 -4.01
CA ALA A 23 2.48 12.55 -3.85
C ALA A 23 3.16 12.14 -5.16
N ALA A 24 3.20 13.08 -6.09
CA ALA A 24 4.19 13.14 -7.15
C ALA A 24 5.55 13.22 -6.46
N GLY A 25 6.02 12.09 -5.95
CA GLY A 25 7.42 11.90 -5.63
C GLY A 25 8.17 12.31 -6.89
N GLY A 26 9.17 13.17 -6.71
CA GLY A 26 10.02 13.62 -7.81
C GLY A 26 10.46 12.44 -8.68
N PRO A 27 10.81 12.68 -9.95
CA PRO A 27 11.20 11.63 -10.88
C PRO A 27 12.17 10.66 -10.19
N PRO A 28 11.98 9.33 -10.33
CA PRO A 28 12.85 8.36 -9.69
C PRO A 28 14.28 8.74 -9.99
N ALA A 29 15.14 8.69 -8.96
CA ALA A 29 16.54 9.04 -9.08
C ALA A 29 17.22 8.19 -10.17
N ASN A 30 17.25 8.71 -11.39
CA ASN A 30 18.06 8.24 -12.50
C ASN A 30 19.51 8.63 -12.23
N ARG A 31 20.14 7.95 -11.26
CA ARG A 31 21.60 7.83 -11.17
C ARG A 31 21.94 6.42 -10.73
N GLY A 32 21.67 5.48 -11.63
CA GLY A 32 22.45 4.26 -11.70
C GLY A 32 23.42 4.42 -12.88
N THR A 33 24.65 4.86 -12.61
CA THR A 33 25.78 4.45 -13.45
C THR A 33 25.93 2.94 -13.27
N ALA A 34 25.25 2.17 -14.12
CA ALA A 34 25.34 0.72 -14.11
C ALA A 34 26.70 0.32 -14.69
N SER A 35 27.70 0.17 -13.83
CA SER A 35 28.82 -0.75 -14.09
C SER A 35 28.34 -2.15 -13.72
N GLY A 36 27.45 -2.69 -14.55
CA GLY A 36 26.88 -4.02 -14.39
C GLY A 36 26.41 -4.49 -15.75
N ASN A 37 27.11 -5.48 -16.30
CA ASN A 37 26.85 -6.07 -17.59
C ASN A 37 25.58 -6.94 -17.49
N SER A 38 24.41 -6.31 -17.58
CA SER A 38 23.13 -7.00 -17.66
C SER A 38 22.44 -6.53 -18.93
N ASP A 39 22.40 -7.39 -19.94
CA ASP A 39 21.54 -7.30 -21.14
C ASP A 39 20.05 -7.41 -20.75
N GLY A 40 19.61 -6.51 -19.88
CA GLY A 40 18.21 -6.30 -19.58
C GLY A 40 17.60 -5.53 -20.73
N ASN A 41 16.94 -6.24 -21.64
CA ASN A 41 16.02 -5.68 -22.62
C ASN A 41 15.10 -4.67 -21.90
N GLN A 42 15.38 -3.37 -22.02
CA GLN A 42 14.51 -2.30 -21.52
C GLN A 42 13.31 -2.22 -22.46
N VAL A 43 12.44 -3.22 -22.36
CA VAL A 43 11.13 -3.19 -23.01
C VAL A 43 10.35 -2.04 -22.37
N SER A 44 10.02 -1.06 -23.20
CA SER A 44 9.23 0.13 -22.89
C SER A 44 7.78 -0.24 -22.51
N PHE A 45 7.61 -0.87 -21.36
CA PHE A 45 6.38 -0.91 -20.58
C PHE A 45 6.68 -0.10 -19.33
N GLY A 46 5.84 0.87 -18.97
CA GLY A 46 6.10 1.90 -17.94
C GLY A 46 6.92 1.42 -16.74
N ILE A 47 7.88 2.23 -16.28
CA ILE A 47 8.94 1.85 -15.33
C ILE A 47 8.33 1.15 -14.10
N ARG A 48 8.33 -0.18 -14.11
CA ARG A 48 7.90 -1.03 -12.98
C ARG A 48 8.99 -1.01 -11.93
N THR A 49 8.81 -0.19 -10.90
CA THR A 49 9.80 -0.08 -9.82
C THR A 49 9.32 -0.90 -8.62
N PRO A 50 10.04 -1.94 -8.18
CA PRO A 50 9.64 -2.71 -7.02
C PRO A 50 9.73 -1.84 -5.75
N TYR A 51 8.74 -1.98 -4.88
CA TYR A 51 8.75 -1.37 -3.56
C TYR A 51 8.71 -2.43 -2.45
N ALA A 52 9.29 -2.05 -1.30
CA ALA A 52 9.12 -2.73 -0.04
C ALA A 52 8.95 -1.67 1.05
N LEU A 53 7.90 -1.77 1.84
CA LEU A 53 7.61 -0.86 2.94
C LEU A 53 7.13 -1.62 4.17
N SER A 54 7.38 -1.05 5.33
CA SER A 54 6.71 -1.43 6.57
C SER A 54 6.08 -0.19 7.20
N GLY A 55 4.92 -0.37 7.82
CA GLY A 55 4.17 0.73 8.38
C GLY A 55 2.91 0.27 9.09
N THR A 56 2.09 1.23 9.50
CA THR A 56 0.84 0.96 10.20
C THR A 56 -0.33 1.34 9.31
N ILE A 57 -1.35 0.47 9.23
CA ILE A 57 -2.57 0.77 8.48
C ILE A 57 -3.29 1.95 9.14
N SER A 58 -3.47 3.04 8.39
CA SER A 58 -4.19 4.24 8.83
C SER A 58 -5.60 4.35 8.23
N GLY A 59 -5.90 3.56 7.19
CA GLY A 59 -7.23 3.48 6.59
C GLY A 59 -7.37 2.29 5.65
N ILE A 60 -8.59 1.82 5.44
CA ILE A 60 -8.94 0.75 4.49
C ILE A 60 -10.19 1.18 3.74
N ASP A 61 -10.16 1.04 2.42
CA ASP A 61 -11.34 1.19 1.56
C ASP A 61 -11.65 -0.17 0.93
N GLY A 62 -12.74 -0.79 1.40
CA GLY A 62 -13.17 -2.11 0.92
C GLY A 62 -13.72 -2.10 -0.51
N ASP A 63 -14.37 -1.00 -0.91
CA ASP A 63 -14.97 -0.86 -2.23
C ASP A 63 -13.91 -0.58 -3.29
N ALA A 64 -12.99 0.35 -3.01
CA ALA A 64 -11.86 0.65 -3.89
C ALA A 64 -10.71 -0.36 -3.78
N ARG A 65 -10.80 -1.32 -2.84
CA ARG A 65 -9.75 -2.33 -2.56
C ARG A 65 -8.38 -1.70 -2.28
N THR A 66 -8.38 -0.66 -1.44
CA THR A 66 -7.14 0.04 -1.06
C THR A 66 -6.82 -0.02 0.43
N VAL A 67 -5.52 0.00 0.74
CA VAL A 67 -4.99 0.07 2.10
C VAL A 67 -4.11 1.30 2.22
N ILE A 68 -4.43 2.20 3.14
CA ILE A 68 -3.65 3.40 3.43
C ILE A 68 -2.71 3.09 4.58
N VAL A 69 -1.42 3.36 4.38
CA VAL A 69 -0.35 2.97 5.30
C VAL A 69 0.47 4.18 5.66
N THR A 70 0.60 4.47 6.96
CA THR A 70 1.62 5.40 7.46
C THR A 70 2.97 4.68 7.44
N VAL A 71 3.86 5.14 6.57
CA VAL A 71 5.15 4.49 6.33
C VAL A 71 6.09 4.76 7.51
N VAL A 72 6.64 3.69 8.07
CA VAL A 72 7.68 3.76 9.11
C VAL A 72 9.05 3.53 8.48
N CYS A 73 9.13 2.62 7.50
CA CYS A 73 10.34 2.38 6.76
C CYS A 73 10.08 1.76 5.38
N GLY A 74 11.12 1.71 4.56
CA GLY A 74 11.09 1.00 3.29
C GLY A 74 12.36 1.16 2.48
N ASN A 75 12.34 0.64 1.25
CA ASN A 75 13.47 0.72 0.32
C ASN A 75 13.70 2.16 -0.18
N ARG A 76 14.73 2.37 -1.02
CA ARG A 76 15.10 3.71 -1.55
C ARG A 76 13.93 4.45 -2.20
N LEU A 77 13.00 3.75 -2.85
CA LEU A 77 11.81 4.34 -3.45
C LEU A 77 10.83 4.87 -2.40
N VAL A 78 10.68 4.13 -1.29
CA VAL A 78 9.76 4.44 -0.19
C VAL A 78 10.35 5.43 0.80
N ASN A 79 11.68 5.58 0.87
CA ASN A 79 12.37 6.44 1.84
C ASN A 79 11.83 7.89 1.93
N PRO A 80 11.49 8.57 0.82
CA PRO A 80 10.90 9.92 0.88
C PRO A 80 9.52 9.98 1.54
N TYR A 81 8.82 8.84 1.66
CA TYR A 81 7.47 8.72 2.19
C TYR A 81 7.44 8.35 3.67
N ILE A 82 8.59 8.18 4.33
CA ILE A 82 8.64 7.90 5.77
C ILE A 82 7.91 9.01 6.55
N GLY A 83 7.02 8.61 7.46
CA GLY A 83 6.13 9.51 8.21
C GLY A 83 4.89 9.98 7.44
N GLN A 84 4.73 9.58 6.18
CA GLN A 84 3.61 9.96 5.32
C GLN A 84 2.68 8.77 5.05
N ASN A 85 1.48 9.07 4.56
CA ASN A 85 0.53 8.07 4.11
C ASN A 85 0.78 7.69 2.64
N VAL A 86 0.81 6.39 2.38
CA VAL A 86 0.84 5.80 1.03
C VAL A 86 -0.40 4.95 0.84
N THR A 87 -1.11 5.15 -0.27
CA THR A 87 -2.28 4.33 -0.65
C THR A 87 -1.83 3.17 -1.52
N LEU A 88 -2.05 1.95 -1.03
CA LEU A 88 -1.75 0.71 -1.73
C LEU A 88 -3.01 0.16 -2.39
N GLN A 89 -2.96 0.00 -3.70
CA GLN A 89 -3.96 -0.72 -4.48
C GLN A 89 -3.77 -2.22 -4.29
N THR A 90 -4.86 -2.95 -4.07
CA THR A 90 -4.87 -4.41 -4.03
C THR A 90 -5.67 -4.97 -5.19
N THR A 91 -5.33 -6.18 -5.60
CA THR A 91 -6.00 -6.89 -6.69
C THR A 91 -6.39 -8.29 -6.21
N VAL A 92 -7.10 -9.04 -7.05
CA VAL A 92 -7.38 -10.46 -6.78
C VAL A 92 -6.11 -11.32 -6.67
N ALA A 93 -4.97 -10.84 -7.20
CA ALA A 93 -3.69 -11.53 -7.12
C ALA A 93 -2.86 -11.13 -5.88
N THR A 94 -3.32 -10.13 -5.10
CA THR A 94 -2.63 -9.70 -3.88
C THR A 94 -2.76 -10.79 -2.82
N ARG A 95 -1.63 -11.20 -2.25
CA ARG A 95 -1.59 -12.18 -1.17
C ARG A 95 -1.63 -11.47 0.18
N PHE A 96 -2.57 -11.85 1.03
CA PHE A 96 -2.65 -11.36 2.41
C PHE A 96 -2.18 -12.45 3.36
N LEU A 97 -1.30 -12.09 4.28
CA LEU A 97 -0.71 -13.00 5.25
C LEU A 97 -0.78 -12.38 6.65
N LEU A 98 -0.90 -13.21 7.68
CA LEU A 98 -0.73 -12.83 9.07
C LEU A 98 0.54 -13.49 9.59
N ARG A 99 1.43 -12.68 10.18
CA ARG A 99 2.51 -13.21 11.03
C ARG A 99 1.96 -13.38 12.44
N ASN A 100 1.85 -14.62 12.86
CA ASN A 100 1.37 -14.99 14.19
C ASN A 100 2.47 -14.78 15.24
N GLU A 101 2.08 -14.77 16.52
CA GLU A 101 2.99 -14.55 17.64
C GLU A 101 4.06 -15.63 17.77
N ASP A 102 3.77 -16.84 17.31
CA ASP A 102 4.70 -17.97 17.22
C ASP A 102 5.73 -17.82 16.08
N GLY A 103 5.61 -16.76 15.27
CA GLY A 103 6.45 -16.49 14.11
C GLY A 103 6.01 -17.17 12.82
N MET A 104 4.98 -18.02 12.85
CA MET A 104 4.42 -18.68 11.67
C MET A 104 3.61 -17.69 10.84
N VAL A 105 3.56 -17.92 9.52
CA VAL A 105 2.83 -17.07 8.58
C VAL A 105 1.64 -17.83 8.01
N THR A 106 0.44 -17.31 8.24
CA THR A 106 -0.82 -17.91 7.75
C THR A 106 -1.45 -17.04 6.68
N PRO A 107 -2.04 -17.61 5.61
CA PRO A 107 -2.87 -16.85 4.68
C PRO A 107 -4.11 -16.28 5.36
N ILE A 108 -4.45 -15.05 5.04
CA ILE A 108 -5.68 -14.36 5.48
C ILE A 108 -6.39 -13.74 4.27
N ALA A 109 -7.59 -13.20 4.50
CA ALA A 109 -8.32 -12.43 3.51
C ALA A 109 -8.04 -10.92 3.63
N PHE A 110 -8.54 -10.12 2.69
CA PHE A 110 -8.42 -8.66 2.77
C PHE A 110 -9.23 -8.11 3.95
N GLU A 111 -10.35 -8.76 4.24
CA GLU A 111 -11.33 -8.39 5.26
C GLU A 111 -10.80 -8.61 6.69
N ASP A 112 -9.71 -9.38 6.83
CA ASP A 112 -9.01 -9.60 8.10
C ASP A 112 -8.01 -8.48 8.42
N LEU A 113 -7.77 -7.55 7.48
CA LEU A 113 -6.96 -6.37 7.72
C LEU A 113 -7.74 -5.35 8.56
N ALA A 114 -7.06 -4.72 9.51
CA ALA A 114 -7.65 -3.70 10.36
C ALA A 114 -6.74 -2.47 10.52
N VAL A 115 -7.36 -1.30 10.67
CA VAL A 115 -6.66 -0.06 11.03
C VAL A 115 -5.90 -0.26 12.35
N GLY A 116 -4.68 0.26 12.41
CA GLY A 116 -3.76 0.09 13.54
C GLY A 116 -2.87 -1.14 13.46
N GLN A 117 -3.11 -2.07 12.51
CA GLN A 117 -2.21 -3.20 12.32
C GLN A 117 -0.88 -2.75 11.70
N ASN A 118 0.20 -3.29 12.23
CA ASN A 118 1.52 -3.18 11.62
C ASN A 118 1.61 -4.16 10.46
N ILE A 119 2.10 -3.67 9.32
CA ILE A 119 2.25 -4.44 8.11
C ILE A 119 3.64 -4.31 7.51
N ASN A 120 3.98 -5.30 6.70
CA ASN A 120 4.97 -5.21 5.66
C ASN A 120 4.30 -5.42 4.30
N SER A 121 4.57 -4.57 3.32
CA SER A 121 4.05 -4.70 1.97
C SER A 121 5.16 -4.71 0.93
N HIS A 122 5.00 -5.60 -0.04
CA HIS A 122 5.81 -5.65 -1.25
C HIS A 122 4.93 -5.50 -2.48
N GLY A 123 5.43 -4.78 -3.47
CA GLY A 123 4.72 -4.64 -4.73
C GLY A 123 5.48 -3.86 -5.79
N THR A 124 4.74 -3.23 -6.69
CA THR A 124 5.29 -2.42 -7.77
C THR A 124 4.65 -1.04 -7.80
N LEU A 125 5.47 -0.02 -8.07
CA LEU A 125 5.04 1.31 -8.46
C LEU A 125 5.07 1.41 -9.99
N VAL A 126 3.94 1.76 -10.60
CA VAL A 126 3.80 2.02 -12.04
C VAL A 126 2.97 3.28 -12.20
N ASP A 127 3.50 4.28 -12.92
CA ASP A 127 2.79 5.55 -13.20
C ASP A 127 2.19 6.23 -11.95
N GLY A 128 2.90 6.16 -10.82
CA GLY A 128 2.48 6.74 -9.54
C GLY A 128 1.48 5.88 -8.74
N VAL A 129 1.07 4.73 -9.27
CA VAL A 129 0.15 3.79 -8.62
C VAL A 129 0.93 2.69 -7.90
N TRP A 130 0.76 2.61 -6.58
CA TRP A 130 1.36 1.58 -5.74
C TRP A 130 0.46 0.35 -5.72
N THR A 131 0.87 -0.74 -6.36
CA THR A 131 0.10 -2.00 -6.38
C THR A 131 0.79 -3.06 -5.55
N ALA A 132 0.09 -3.57 -4.53
CA ALA A 132 0.59 -4.59 -3.64
C ALA A 132 0.51 -5.99 -4.27
N ASN A 133 1.63 -6.71 -4.27
CA ASN A 133 1.66 -8.14 -4.55
C ASN A 133 1.46 -8.95 -3.27
N ARG A 134 1.92 -8.42 -2.13
CA ARG A 134 1.80 -9.04 -0.81
C ARG A 134 1.62 -7.98 0.27
N ILE A 135 0.76 -8.28 1.23
CA ILE A 135 0.64 -7.56 2.51
C ILE A 135 0.70 -8.60 3.63
N THR A 136 1.64 -8.44 4.55
CA THR A 136 1.75 -9.26 5.76
C THR A 136 1.41 -8.41 6.98
N SER A 137 0.31 -8.71 7.67
CA SER A 137 -0.06 -8.10 8.95
C SER A 137 0.64 -8.79 10.13
N GLY A 138 0.68 -8.12 11.28
CA GLY A 138 1.45 -8.59 12.45
C GLY A 138 2.97 -8.51 12.23
N ALA A 139 3.41 -7.75 11.23
CA ALA A 139 4.83 -7.60 10.93
C ALA A 139 5.52 -6.71 11.98
N LEU A 140 6.82 -6.98 12.21
CA LEU A 140 7.65 -6.05 12.96
C LEU A 140 7.88 -4.80 12.11
N LEU A 141 7.82 -3.63 12.73
CA LEU A 141 8.12 -2.35 12.08
C LEU A 141 9.63 -2.12 12.00
N ASN A 142 10.35 -3.04 11.35
CA ASN A 142 11.78 -2.92 11.14
C ASN A 142 12.14 -2.88 9.66
N CYS A 143 13.24 -2.22 9.35
CA CYS A 143 13.87 -2.24 8.02
C CYS A 143 14.67 -3.54 7.90
N GLN A 144 14.01 -4.70 7.90
CA GLN A 144 14.74 -5.94 7.60
C GLN A 144 15.01 -5.99 6.08
N PRO A 145 16.26 -6.24 5.65
CA PRO A 145 16.61 -6.37 4.24
C PRO A 145 15.92 -7.55 3.57
#